data_AF-A0A971GMM4-F1
#
_entry.id   AF-A0A971GMM4-F1
#
_cell.length_a   1.000
_cell.length_b   1.000
_cell.length_c   1.000
_cell.angle_alpha   90.00
_cell.angle_beta   90.00
_cell.angle_gamma   90.00
#
_symmetry.space_group_name_H-M   'P 1'
#
loop_
_entity.id
_entity.type
_entity.pdbx_description
1 polymer ?
#
loop_
_entity_poly.entity_id
_entity_poly.type
_entity_poly.pdbx_seq_one_letter_code
_entity_poly.pdbx_strand_id
1 'polypeptide(L)'
;MSDVTDRATSIRSGEELDAKRVLEFLKDNIPGLSGDIEIKQFPSGFSNLTYSVRVGSREMVLRRPPFGKKAKTAHDMGREYKILSALKPLFPYCPEPLLYSEDESIMGCPFYLMERIQGIILRKDLPKGMELNAKDARTLSENLITVLCKLHSVDYKKAGLADFGKPEGYVQRQVEGWSGRYRDARTPDAPDFEKVMQWLHDKMPGESGLTGIIHNDYKFDNAVLDPSNPTEITGILDWEMATLGDPLMDLGSSLGYWVEKDDPASMQPIRQMPTN
;
A
#
# COMPACT_ATOMS: atom_id res chain seq x y z
N MET A 1 -19.32 3.84 20.91
CA MET A 1 -18.44 2.85 20.24
C MET A 1 -17.01 3.35 20.40
N SER A 2 -16.05 2.48 20.73
CA SER A 2 -14.63 2.85 20.67
C SER A 2 -14.33 3.38 19.27
N ASP A 3 -13.61 4.49 19.17
CA ASP A 3 -13.13 4.95 17.86
C ASP A 3 -12.09 3.94 17.36
N VAL A 4 -12.51 3.11 16.41
CA VAL A 4 -11.72 2.05 15.77
C VAL A 4 -11.02 2.55 14.50
N THR A 5 -11.16 3.83 14.19
CA THR A 5 -10.52 4.48 13.04
C THR A 5 -9.01 4.53 13.23
N ASP A 6 -8.27 4.34 12.15
CA ASP A 6 -6.81 4.42 12.19
C ASP A 6 -6.33 5.86 12.48
N ARG A 7 -5.40 6.01 13.43
CA ARG A 7 -4.95 7.30 13.96
C ARG A 7 -3.44 7.44 13.89
N ALA A 8 -2.99 8.60 13.41
CA ALA A 8 -1.60 9.00 13.52
C ALA A 8 -1.24 9.35 14.99
N THR A 9 0.00 9.05 15.37
CA THR A 9 0.57 9.27 16.71
C THR A 9 1.67 10.33 16.68
N SER A 10 2.35 10.55 17.81
CA SER A 10 3.56 11.34 17.85
C SER A 10 4.59 10.84 16.84
N ILE A 11 5.32 11.77 16.23
CA ILE A 11 6.39 11.45 15.29
C ILE A 11 7.51 10.72 16.02
N ARG A 12 8.09 9.69 15.40
CA ARG A 12 9.26 8.98 15.92
C ARG A 12 10.47 9.92 16.00
N SER A 13 11.30 9.73 17.04
CA SER A 13 12.48 10.57 17.23
C SER A 13 13.46 10.43 16.07
N GLY A 14 13.91 11.55 15.51
CA GLY A 14 14.78 11.61 14.34
C GLY A 14 14.05 11.56 13.01
N GLU A 15 12.73 11.47 13.03
CA GLU A 15 11.87 11.46 11.83
C GLU A 15 10.98 12.72 11.73
N GLU A 16 11.31 13.77 12.47
CA GLU A 16 10.58 15.04 12.48
C GLU A 16 10.71 15.80 11.16
N LEU A 17 9.66 16.56 10.82
CA LEU A 17 9.62 17.45 9.67
C LEU A 17 9.61 18.91 10.15
N ASP A 18 10.23 19.82 9.39
CA ASP A 18 10.13 21.25 9.65
C ASP A 18 8.72 21.74 9.32
N ALA A 19 7.87 21.83 10.34
CA ALA A 19 6.47 22.17 10.19
C ALA A 19 6.25 23.55 9.57
N LYS A 20 7.11 24.53 9.85
CA LYS A 20 6.99 25.88 9.28
C LYS A 20 7.25 25.83 7.78
N ARG A 21 8.32 25.16 7.38
CA ARG A 21 8.70 25.02 5.97
C ARG A 21 7.66 24.23 5.17
N VAL A 22 7.13 23.15 5.75
CA VAL A 22 6.03 22.39 5.14
C VAL A 22 4.79 23.27 4.98
N LEU A 23 4.40 24.05 6.01
CA LEU A 23 3.22 24.91 5.94
C LEU A 23 3.35 25.99 4.86
N GLU A 24 4.50 26.65 4.75
CA GLU A 24 4.77 27.66 3.71
C GLU A 24 4.62 27.04 2.32
N PHE A 25 5.29 25.91 2.07
CA PHE A 25 5.18 25.18 0.81
C PHE A 25 3.73 24.78 0.48
N LEU A 26 2.97 24.27 1.45
CA LEU A 26 1.59 23.86 1.23
C LEU A 26 0.67 25.03 0.91
N LYS A 27 0.84 26.19 1.58
CA LYS A 27 0.04 27.39 1.30
C LYS A 27 0.27 27.95 -0.10
N ASP A 28 1.50 27.83 -0.60
CA ASP A 28 1.85 28.31 -1.94
C ASP A 28 1.30 27.40 -3.05
N ASN A 29 1.08 26.11 -2.76
CA ASN A 29 0.76 25.10 -3.78
C ASN A 29 -0.67 24.54 -3.70
N ILE A 30 -1.34 24.65 -2.54
CA ILE A 30 -2.72 24.15 -2.36
C ILE A 30 -3.64 25.34 -2.04
N PRO A 31 -4.43 25.81 -3.02
CA PRO A 31 -5.32 26.94 -2.83
C PRO A 31 -6.28 26.75 -1.66
N GLY A 32 -6.48 27.82 -0.88
CA GLY A 32 -7.44 27.85 0.22
C GLY A 32 -6.96 27.23 1.53
N LEU A 33 -5.70 26.75 1.62
CA LEU A 33 -5.13 26.34 2.90
C LEU A 33 -4.90 27.53 3.82
N SER A 34 -5.43 27.44 5.04
CA SER A 34 -5.29 28.46 6.07
C SER A 34 -5.32 27.83 7.47
N GLY A 35 -4.77 28.54 8.46
CA GLY A 35 -4.65 28.06 9.84
C GLY A 35 -3.27 27.48 10.16
N ASP A 36 -3.19 26.89 11.35
CA ASP A 36 -1.99 26.27 11.91
C ASP A 36 -1.80 24.86 11.38
N ILE A 37 -0.54 24.42 11.35
CA ILE A 37 -0.15 23.07 10.95
C ILE A 37 0.00 22.15 12.17
N GLU A 38 -0.51 20.93 12.06
CA GLU A 38 -0.18 19.81 12.93
C GLU A 38 0.34 18.66 12.06
N ILE A 39 1.49 18.09 12.45
CA ILE A 39 2.07 16.91 11.80
C ILE A 39 2.11 15.77 12.82
N LYS A 40 1.54 14.64 12.44
CA LYS A 40 1.58 13.37 13.17
C LYS A 40 2.06 12.27 12.24
N GLN A 41 2.48 11.14 12.80
CA GLN A 41 3.00 10.02 12.01
C GLN A 41 2.13 8.78 12.18
N PHE A 42 1.89 8.05 11.09
CA PHE A 42 1.27 6.73 11.20
C PHE A 42 2.31 5.71 11.69
N PRO A 43 1.98 4.87 12.69
CA PRO A 43 2.95 3.96 13.31
C PRO A 43 3.36 2.79 12.40
N SER A 44 2.57 2.49 11.35
CA SER A 44 2.85 1.50 10.32
C SER A 44 3.35 2.17 9.03
N GLY A 45 4.07 1.41 8.19
CA GLY A 45 4.72 1.92 6.97
C GLY A 45 6.21 2.15 7.18
N PHE A 46 6.99 1.07 7.19
CA PHE A 46 8.45 1.13 7.37
C PHE A 46 9.21 1.37 6.07
N SER A 47 8.62 0.99 4.93
CA SER A 47 9.19 1.21 3.59
C SER A 47 9.23 2.69 3.26
N ASN A 48 8.07 3.36 3.27
CA ASN A 48 7.93 4.80 3.13
C ASN A 48 7.22 5.39 4.35
N LEU A 49 7.72 6.53 4.82
CA LEU A 49 7.18 7.20 6.00
C LEU A 49 5.90 7.96 5.61
N THR A 50 4.85 7.73 6.40
CA THR A 50 3.53 8.29 6.17
C THR A 50 3.12 9.19 7.33
N TYR A 51 2.77 10.43 7.03
CA TYR A 51 2.42 11.45 8.01
C TYR A 51 1.00 11.96 7.78
N SER A 52 0.24 12.18 8.86
CA SER A 52 -0.95 13.02 8.82
C SER A 52 -0.50 14.48 8.92
N VAL A 53 -0.89 15.28 7.95
CA VAL A 53 -0.63 16.72 7.90
C VAL A 53 -1.98 17.43 7.91
N ARG A 54 -2.28 18.12 9.01
CA ARG A 54 -3.49 18.92 9.16
C ARG A 54 -3.14 20.39 9.12
N VAL A 55 -3.83 21.16 8.26
CA VAL A 55 -3.72 22.62 8.18
C VAL A 55 -5.12 23.20 8.36
N GLY A 56 -5.36 23.86 9.50
CA GLY A 56 -6.71 24.27 9.89
C GLY A 56 -7.67 23.08 9.98
N SER A 57 -8.71 23.08 9.15
CA SER A 57 -9.69 21.97 9.08
C SER A 57 -9.35 20.89 8.05
N ARG A 58 -8.34 21.10 7.19
CA ARG A 58 -8.02 20.18 6.11
C ARG A 58 -6.94 19.19 6.56
N GLU A 59 -7.25 17.90 6.47
CA GLU A 59 -6.31 16.81 6.75
C GLU A 59 -5.89 16.13 5.45
N MET A 60 -4.60 15.86 5.33
CA MET A 60 -3.95 15.23 4.18
C MET A 60 -2.94 14.21 4.67
N VAL A 61 -2.52 13.31 3.78
CA VAL A 61 -1.45 12.36 4.05
C VAL A 61 -0.22 12.76 3.25
N LEU A 62 0.92 12.90 3.91
CA LEU A 62 2.22 13.11 3.27
C LEU A 62 3.00 11.79 3.27
N ARG A 63 3.50 11.38 2.11
CA ARG A 63 4.42 10.25 1.97
C ARG A 63 5.79 10.73 1.54
N ARG A 64 6.83 10.18 2.17
CA ARG A 64 8.23 10.38 1.77
C ARG A 64 9.07 9.14 2.02
N PRO A 65 10.23 9.00 1.37
CA PRO A 65 11.18 7.95 1.66
C PRO A 65 11.73 8.03 3.09
N PRO A 66 12.27 6.94 3.65
CA PRO A 66 12.88 6.94 4.98
C PRO A 66 14.11 7.84 5.02
N PHE A 67 14.52 8.25 6.22
CA PHE A 67 15.76 9.01 6.42
C PHE A 67 16.98 8.13 6.17
N GLY A 68 18.08 8.72 5.68
CA GLY A 68 19.34 8.02 5.46
C GLY A 68 19.63 7.65 4.00
N LYS A 69 20.64 6.79 3.80
CA LYS A 69 21.19 6.43 2.48
C LYS A 69 20.34 5.34 1.83
N LYS A 70 19.88 5.58 0.60
CA LYS A 70 18.80 4.82 -0.05
C LYS A 70 19.34 3.87 -1.13
N ALA A 71 18.68 2.73 -1.30
CA ALA A 71 18.73 2.02 -2.57
C ALA A 71 17.94 2.83 -3.62
N LYS A 72 18.56 3.15 -4.76
CA LYS A 72 18.06 4.16 -5.73
C LYS A 72 16.63 3.94 -6.24
N THR A 73 16.10 2.72 -6.21
CA THR A 73 14.82 2.35 -6.86
C THR A 73 13.72 1.92 -5.89
N ALA A 74 13.99 1.80 -4.59
CA ALA A 74 13.04 1.20 -3.65
C ALA A 74 11.99 2.19 -3.10
N HIS A 75 12.11 3.49 -3.38
CA HIS A 75 11.31 4.55 -2.77
C HIS A 75 10.97 5.69 -3.75
N ASP A 76 10.46 5.35 -4.93
CA ASP A 76 10.12 6.32 -5.98
C ASP A 76 8.74 6.95 -5.73
N MET A 77 8.73 8.10 -5.05
CA MET A 77 7.51 8.87 -4.76
C MET A 77 6.83 9.41 -6.01
N GLY A 78 7.61 9.72 -7.06
CA GLY A 78 7.07 10.22 -8.32
C GLY A 78 6.30 9.12 -9.06
N ARG A 79 6.81 7.89 -9.02
CA ARG A 79 6.11 6.71 -9.56
C ARG A 79 4.77 6.49 -8.85
N GLU A 80 4.75 6.54 -7.52
CA GLU A 80 3.51 6.35 -6.75
C GLU A 80 2.50 7.47 -7.04
N TYR A 81 2.93 8.73 -7.04
CA TYR A 81 2.08 9.85 -7.42
C TYR A 81 1.52 9.68 -8.84
N LYS A 82 2.35 9.28 -9.83
CA LYS A 82 1.93 9.05 -11.22
C LYS A 82 0.81 8.02 -11.32
N ILE A 83 0.91 6.87 -10.64
CA ILE A 83 -0.15 5.86 -10.70
C ILE A 83 -1.43 6.34 -10.03
N LEU A 84 -1.35 6.97 -8.85
CA LEU A 84 -2.53 7.52 -8.18
C LEU A 84 -3.25 8.53 -9.07
N SER A 85 -2.50 9.44 -9.72
CA SER A 85 -3.09 10.51 -10.55
C SER A 85 -3.79 9.95 -11.79
N ALA A 86 -3.20 8.93 -12.40
CA ALA A 86 -3.79 8.26 -13.55
C ALA A 86 -4.98 7.36 -13.20
N LEU A 87 -4.93 6.72 -12.02
CA LEU A 87 -5.87 5.69 -11.62
C LEU A 87 -7.15 6.27 -11.02
N LYS A 88 -7.05 7.34 -10.23
CA LYS A 88 -8.17 7.93 -9.48
C LYS A 88 -9.44 8.21 -10.29
N PRO A 89 -9.38 8.74 -11.53
CA PRO A 89 -10.57 8.96 -12.34
C PRO A 89 -11.31 7.68 -12.76
N LEU A 90 -10.62 6.53 -12.78
CA LEU A 90 -11.15 5.25 -13.24
C LEU A 90 -11.39 4.25 -12.10
N PHE A 91 -10.73 4.45 -10.96
CA PHE A 91 -10.81 3.60 -9.78
C PHE A 91 -10.86 4.47 -8.51
N PRO A 92 -12.07 4.80 -8.03
CA PRO A 92 -12.26 5.82 -6.99
C PRO A 92 -11.77 5.40 -5.60
N TYR A 93 -11.44 4.10 -5.40
CA TYR A 93 -10.96 3.57 -4.14
C TYR A 93 -9.49 3.93 -3.84
N CYS A 94 -8.69 4.40 -4.81
CA CYS A 94 -7.37 4.91 -4.48
C CYS A 94 -7.45 6.36 -3.91
N PRO A 95 -6.49 6.80 -3.08
CA PRO A 95 -6.47 8.18 -2.58
C PRO A 95 -6.34 9.21 -3.70
N GLU A 96 -7.01 10.35 -3.58
CA GLU A 96 -6.77 11.49 -4.49
C GLU A 96 -5.35 12.03 -4.26
N PRO A 97 -4.46 12.05 -5.27
CA PRO A 97 -3.18 12.71 -5.16
C PRO A 97 -3.35 14.23 -5.25
N LEU A 98 -2.80 14.96 -4.29
CA LEU A 98 -3.01 16.40 -4.13
C LEU A 98 -1.83 17.22 -4.65
N LEU A 99 -0.60 16.79 -4.38
CA LEU A 99 0.60 17.55 -4.69
C LEU A 99 1.82 16.63 -4.72
N TYR A 100 2.74 16.84 -5.66
CA TYR A 100 4.05 16.20 -5.71
C TYR A 100 5.14 17.24 -5.79
N SER A 101 6.28 16.98 -5.14
CA SER A 101 7.45 17.83 -5.22
C SER A 101 8.73 17.03 -5.31
N GLU A 102 9.60 17.42 -6.24
CA GLU A 102 10.99 16.95 -6.34
C GLU A 102 11.97 17.93 -5.68
N ASP A 103 11.47 19.04 -5.14
CA ASP A 103 12.32 20.03 -4.48
C ASP A 103 12.82 19.50 -3.13
N GLU A 104 14.00 18.87 -3.18
CA GLU A 104 14.70 18.36 -2.01
C GLU A 104 15.06 19.47 -1.01
N SER A 105 14.99 20.76 -1.39
CA SER A 105 15.18 21.83 -0.43
C SER A 105 14.18 21.67 0.72
N ILE A 106 12.91 21.35 0.45
CA ILE A 106 11.81 21.36 1.43
C ILE A 106 12.03 20.38 2.58
N MET A 107 12.39 19.13 2.28
CA MET A 107 12.58 18.09 3.30
C MET A 107 13.64 17.03 2.94
N GLY A 108 14.58 17.37 2.06
CA GLY A 108 15.73 16.54 1.72
C GLY A 108 15.43 15.35 0.80
N CYS A 109 14.23 15.29 0.20
CA CYS A 109 13.84 14.24 -0.74
C CYS A 109 12.58 14.60 -1.51
N PRO A 110 12.29 13.92 -2.63
CA PRO A 110 10.97 13.94 -3.25
C PRO A 110 9.90 13.38 -2.31
N PHE A 111 8.71 13.96 -2.35
CA PHE A 111 7.57 13.58 -1.53
C PHE A 111 6.26 13.93 -2.25
N TYR A 112 5.16 13.39 -1.77
CA TYR A 112 3.84 13.77 -2.26
C TYR A 112 2.80 13.83 -1.14
N LEU A 113 1.70 14.53 -1.41
CA LEU A 113 0.51 14.58 -0.58
C LEU A 113 -0.68 13.94 -1.29
N MET A 114 -1.54 13.30 -0.52
CA MET A 114 -2.80 12.73 -0.97
C MET A 114 -3.93 12.98 0.04
N GLU A 115 -5.16 12.74 -0.39
CA GLU A 115 -6.34 12.69 0.45
C GLU A 115 -6.15 11.73 1.63
N ARG A 116 -6.66 12.12 2.80
CA ARG A 116 -6.83 11.21 3.93
C ARG A 116 -8.17 10.49 3.79
N ILE A 117 -8.14 9.23 3.39
CA ILE A 117 -9.32 8.35 3.49
C ILE A 117 -9.47 7.92 4.95
N GLN A 118 -10.53 8.36 5.62
CA GLN A 118 -10.80 8.00 7.01
C GLN A 118 -11.61 6.71 7.08
N GLY A 119 -11.18 5.77 7.93
CA GLY A 119 -11.92 4.55 8.16
C GLY A 119 -11.19 3.53 9.03
N ILE A 120 -11.73 2.32 9.05
CA ILE A 120 -11.21 1.19 9.81
C ILE A 120 -10.20 0.45 8.95
N ILE A 121 -9.07 0.04 9.53
CA ILE A 121 -8.08 -0.82 8.86
C ILE A 121 -7.95 -2.09 9.69
N LEU A 122 -8.24 -3.25 9.07
CA LEU A 122 -8.05 -4.53 9.74
C LEU A 122 -6.60 -4.97 9.58
N ARG A 123 -5.98 -5.37 10.67
CA ARG A 123 -4.62 -5.92 10.68
C ARG A 123 -4.71 -7.42 10.96
N LYS A 124 -3.65 -7.99 11.55
CA LYS A 124 -3.68 -9.35 12.09
C LYS A 124 -4.91 -9.59 12.96
N ASP A 125 -5.23 -8.71 13.89
CA ASP A 125 -6.43 -8.86 14.72
C ASP A 125 -7.46 -7.77 14.43
N LEU A 126 -8.73 -8.07 14.70
CA LEU A 126 -9.79 -7.08 14.61
C LEU A 126 -9.53 -5.93 15.61
N PRO A 127 -9.87 -4.68 15.27
CA PRO A 127 -9.81 -3.57 16.21
C PRO A 127 -10.55 -3.87 17.51
N LYS A 128 -10.01 -3.41 18.64
CA LYS A 128 -10.62 -3.64 19.95
C LYS A 128 -12.05 -3.09 20.00
N GLY A 129 -13.01 -3.98 20.29
CA GLY A 129 -14.44 -3.65 20.36
C GLY A 129 -15.19 -3.81 19.04
N MET A 130 -14.52 -4.29 17.98
CA MET A 130 -15.16 -4.71 16.75
C MET A 130 -15.35 -6.22 16.75
N GLU A 131 -16.55 -6.66 16.38
CA GLU A 131 -16.87 -8.07 16.15
C GLU A 131 -17.38 -8.22 14.71
N LEU A 132 -16.99 -9.31 14.06
CA LEU A 132 -17.51 -9.70 12.75
C LEU A 132 -18.12 -11.09 12.87
N ASN A 133 -19.44 -11.19 12.63
CA ASN A 133 -20.09 -12.49 12.52
C ASN A 133 -19.74 -13.13 11.16
N ALA A 134 -20.04 -14.42 11.00
CA ALA A 134 -19.69 -15.17 9.79
C ALA A 134 -20.30 -14.59 8.50
N LYS A 135 -21.52 -14.02 8.57
CA LYS A 135 -22.18 -13.41 7.42
C LYS A 135 -21.45 -12.13 7.00
N ASP A 136 -21.12 -11.26 7.96
CA ASP A 136 -20.43 -10.00 7.69
C ASP A 136 -18.99 -10.22 7.24
N ALA A 137 -18.29 -11.21 7.82
CA ALA A 137 -16.96 -11.61 7.36
C ALA A 137 -16.98 -12.12 5.91
N ARG A 138 -18.00 -12.90 5.54
CA ARG A 138 -18.21 -13.35 4.15
C ARG A 138 -18.46 -12.17 3.22
N THR A 139 -19.38 -11.29 3.57
CA THR A 139 -19.70 -10.08 2.76
C THR A 139 -18.46 -9.21 2.58
N LEU A 140 -17.71 -8.94 3.65
CA LEU A 140 -16.49 -8.15 3.60
C LEU A 140 -15.43 -8.79 2.69
N SER A 141 -15.27 -10.11 2.75
CA SER A 141 -14.32 -10.84 1.90
C SER A 141 -14.75 -10.81 0.42
N GLU A 142 -16.04 -10.97 0.13
CA GLU A 142 -16.59 -10.83 -1.22
C GLU A 142 -16.43 -9.40 -1.76
N ASN A 143 -16.62 -8.39 -0.92
CA ASN A 143 -16.41 -6.98 -1.26
C ASN A 143 -14.93 -6.69 -1.55
N LEU A 144 -14.01 -7.24 -0.75
CA LEU A 144 -12.56 -7.12 -0.99
C LEU A 144 -12.18 -7.66 -2.38
N ILE A 145 -12.66 -8.85 -2.74
CA ILE A 145 -12.41 -9.45 -4.07
C ILE A 145 -13.13 -8.67 -5.18
N THR A 146 -14.33 -8.17 -4.93
CA THR A 146 -15.06 -7.33 -5.90
C THR A 146 -14.28 -6.06 -6.24
N VAL A 147 -13.66 -5.41 -5.25
CA VAL A 147 -12.81 -4.23 -5.48
C VAL A 147 -11.52 -4.60 -6.21
N LEU A 148 -10.93 -5.77 -5.94
CA LEU A 148 -9.77 -6.28 -6.70
C LEU A 148 -10.11 -6.50 -8.18
N CYS A 149 -11.25 -7.14 -8.46
CA CYS A 149 -11.74 -7.31 -9.84
C CYS A 149 -11.96 -5.96 -10.53
N LYS A 150 -12.47 -4.95 -9.82
CA LYS A 150 -12.61 -3.59 -10.36
C LYS A 150 -11.25 -2.99 -10.72
N LEU A 151 -10.23 -3.15 -9.87
CA LEU A 151 -8.86 -2.70 -10.17
C LEU A 151 -8.31 -3.39 -11.42
N HIS A 152 -8.42 -4.71 -11.49
CA HIS A 152 -7.91 -5.51 -12.61
C HIS A 152 -8.66 -5.23 -13.93
N SER A 153 -9.88 -4.69 -13.85
CA SER A 153 -10.69 -4.32 -15.01
C SER A 153 -10.41 -2.90 -15.53
N VAL A 154 -9.56 -2.12 -14.86
CA VAL A 154 -9.19 -0.77 -15.33
C VAL A 154 -8.43 -0.85 -16.64
N ASP A 155 -8.89 -0.10 -17.64
CA ASP A 155 -8.17 0.08 -18.90
C ASP A 155 -6.95 0.98 -18.67
N TYR A 156 -5.82 0.35 -18.32
CA TYR A 156 -4.57 1.05 -18.01
C TYR A 156 -4.04 1.87 -19.19
N LYS A 157 -4.42 1.56 -20.44
CA LYS A 157 -4.04 2.36 -21.62
C LYS A 157 -4.82 3.67 -21.64
N LYS A 158 -6.13 3.62 -21.38
CA LYS A 158 -6.96 4.83 -21.20
C LYS A 158 -6.54 5.64 -19.98
N ALA A 159 -6.04 4.99 -18.94
CA ALA A 159 -5.45 5.66 -17.78
C ALA A 159 -4.12 6.39 -18.09
N GLY A 160 -3.53 6.20 -19.28
CA GLY A 160 -2.22 6.76 -19.60
C GLY A 160 -1.05 6.02 -18.94
N LEU A 161 -1.26 4.76 -18.56
CA LEU A 161 -0.29 3.91 -17.85
C LEU A 161 0.32 2.82 -18.75
N ALA A 162 0.20 2.93 -20.08
CA ALA A 162 0.72 1.92 -21.01
C ALA A 162 2.22 1.63 -20.87
N ASP A 163 3.00 2.60 -20.38
CA ASP A 163 4.44 2.52 -20.14
C ASP A 163 4.82 2.33 -18.66
N PHE A 164 3.83 2.13 -17.78
CA PHE A 164 4.05 2.14 -16.33
C PHE A 164 4.81 0.92 -15.82
N GLY A 165 4.77 -0.20 -16.54
CA GLY A 165 5.45 -1.44 -16.18
C GLY A 165 5.90 -2.21 -17.41
N LYS A 166 6.50 -3.38 -17.19
CA LYS A 166 6.91 -4.31 -18.25
C LYS A 166 6.13 -5.62 -18.07
N PRO A 167 4.95 -5.79 -18.67
CA PRO A 167 4.13 -6.96 -18.41
C PRO A 167 4.74 -8.26 -18.98
N GLU A 168 5.42 -8.20 -20.12
CA GLU A 168 6.00 -9.38 -20.78
C GLU A 168 7.15 -9.95 -19.95
N GLY A 169 7.11 -11.24 -19.63
CA GLY A 169 8.04 -11.94 -18.75
C GLY A 169 7.84 -11.63 -17.26
N TYR A 170 6.70 -11.06 -16.84
CA TYR A 170 6.51 -10.61 -15.45
C TYR A 170 6.68 -11.72 -14.42
N VAL A 171 6.03 -12.87 -14.63
CA VAL A 171 6.09 -14.01 -13.70
C VAL A 171 7.54 -14.47 -13.49
N GLN A 172 8.26 -14.76 -14.58
CA GLN A 172 9.66 -15.19 -14.54
C GLN A 172 10.54 -14.17 -13.82
N ARG A 173 10.42 -12.88 -14.16
CA ARG A 173 11.21 -11.84 -13.48
C ARG A 173 10.91 -11.71 -11.99
N GLN A 174 9.67 -11.95 -11.56
CA GLN A 174 9.35 -11.95 -10.13
C GLN A 174 10.04 -13.12 -9.44
N VAL A 175 9.93 -14.33 -9.98
CA VAL A 175 10.57 -15.53 -9.40
C VAL A 175 12.09 -15.36 -9.32
N GLU A 176 12.73 -15.01 -10.42
CA GLU A 176 14.19 -14.81 -10.48
C GLU A 176 14.64 -13.63 -9.61
N GLY A 177 13.91 -12.51 -9.68
CA GLY A 177 14.23 -11.28 -8.97
C GLY A 177 14.14 -11.45 -7.45
N TRP A 178 13.07 -12.08 -6.95
CA TRP A 178 12.94 -12.37 -5.51
C TRP A 178 13.95 -13.40 -5.03
N SER A 179 14.25 -14.42 -5.85
CA SER A 179 15.30 -15.39 -5.54
C SER A 179 16.68 -14.72 -5.41
N GLY A 180 17.02 -13.82 -6.33
CA GLY A 180 18.25 -13.02 -6.27
C GLY A 180 18.32 -12.15 -5.02
N ARG A 181 17.27 -11.36 -4.75
CA ARG A 181 17.20 -10.50 -3.55
C ARG A 181 17.32 -11.31 -2.26
N TYR A 182 16.71 -12.49 -2.21
CA TYR A 182 16.82 -13.37 -1.05
C TYR A 182 18.27 -13.77 -0.80
N ARG A 183 18.99 -14.24 -1.84
CA ARG A 183 20.42 -14.60 -1.74
C ARG A 183 21.28 -13.43 -1.28
N ASP A 184 21.04 -12.24 -1.82
CA ASP A 184 21.79 -11.02 -1.48
C ASP A 184 21.55 -10.57 -0.03
N ALA A 185 20.32 -10.76 0.48
CA ALA A 185 19.93 -10.36 1.83
C ALA A 185 20.09 -11.46 2.89
N ARG A 186 20.45 -12.69 2.48
CA ARG A 186 20.48 -13.86 3.37
C ARG A 186 21.50 -13.69 4.49
N THR A 187 21.05 -13.85 5.73
CA THR A 187 21.91 -13.90 6.91
C THR A 187 22.32 -15.34 7.25
N PRO A 188 23.41 -15.57 8.00
CA PRO A 188 23.90 -16.92 8.31
C PRO A 188 22.91 -17.83 9.05
N ASP A 189 21.96 -17.24 9.77
CA ASP A 189 20.91 -17.92 10.54
C ASP A 189 19.63 -18.20 9.73
N ALA A 190 19.54 -17.73 8.49
CA ALA A 190 18.40 -17.99 7.62
C ALA A 190 18.61 -19.26 6.77
N PRO A 191 17.56 -20.09 6.53
CA PRO A 191 17.63 -21.22 5.61
C PRO A 191 18.03 -20.80 4.19
N ASP A 192 18.62 -21.68 3.38
CA ASP A 192 19.05 -21.27 2.03
C ASP A 192 17.89 -21.07 1.03
N PHE A 193 16.75 -21.72 1.25
CA PHE A 193 15.58 -21.79 0.35
C PHE A 193 15.87 -22.19 -1.11
N GLU A 194 17.04 -22.74 -1.43
CA GLU A 194 17.42 -23.03 -2.83
C GLU A 194 16.51 -24.07 -3.48
N LYS A 195 16.06 -25.08 -2.73
CA LYS A 195 15.07 -26.05 -3.23
C LYS A 195 13.73 -25.41 -3.56
N VAL A 196 13.31 -24.41 -2.77
CA VAL A 196 12.04 -23.68 -2.99
C VAL A 196 12.18 -22.75 -4.19
N MET A 197 13.28 -22.00 -4.28
CA MET A 197 13.59 -21.13 -5.41
C MET A 197 13.64 -21.92 -6.73
N GLN A 198 14.32 -23.08 -6.73
CA GLN A 198 14.37 -23.96 -7.90
C GLN A 198 12.99 -24.51 -8.25
N TRP A 199 12.21 -24.95 -7.26
CA TRP A 199 10.85 -25.43 -7.49
C TRP A 199 9.95 -24.35 -8.10
N LEU A 200 10.02 -23.10 -7.58
CA LEU A 200 9.27 -21.98 -8.12
C LEU A 200 9.67 -21.68 -9.57
N HIS A 201 10.97 -21.70 -9.88
CA HIS A 201 11.46 -21.51 -11.24
C HIS A 201 10.97 -22.61 -12.19
N ASP A 202 11.00 -23.87 -11.77
CA ASP A 202 10.62 -25.01 -12.62
C ASP A 202 9.10 -25.18 -12.75
N LYS A 203 8.33 -24.61 -11.83
CA LYS A 203 6.87 -24.75 -11.75
C LYS A 203 6.11 -23.45 -12.00
N MET A 204 6.79 -22.33 -12.25
CA MET A 204 6.11 -21.08 -12.55
C MET A 204 5.17 -21.27 -13.75
N PRO A 205 3.94 -20.76 -13.67
CA PRO A 205 3.05 -20.79 -14.82
C PRO A 205 3.63 -19.93 -15.95
N GLY A 206 3.26 -20.26 -17.19
CA GLY A 206 3.41 -19.33 -18.29
C GLY A 206 2.53 -18.10 -18.10
N GLU A 207 2.67 -17.12 -18.99
CA GLU A 207 1.81 -15.94 -18.96
C GLU A 207 0.36 -16.30 -19.31
N SER A 208 -0.61 -15.78 -18.56
CA SER A 208 -2.04 -16.00 -18.88
C SER A 208 -2.49 -15.28 -20.15
N GLY A 209 -1.67 -14.37 -20.68
CA GLY A 209 -2.02 -13.44 -21.75
C GLY A 209 -2.83 -12.23 -21.27
N LEU A 210 -3.12 -12.14 -19.97
CA LEU A 210 -3.76 -10.98 -19.36
C LEU A 210 -2.72 -9.97 -18.88
N THR A 211 -3.08 -8.70 -18.91
CA THR A 211 -2.29 -7.62 -18.32
C THR A 211 -3.24 -6.61 -17.72
N GLY A 212 -3.05 -6.31 -16.44
CA GLY A 212 -3.79 -5.29 -15.71
C GLY A 212 -2.88 -4.48 -14.80
N ILE A 213 -3.46 -3.47 -14.19
CA ILE A 213 -2.85 -2.81 -13.04
C ILE A 213 -2.94 -3.79 -11.88
N ILE A 214 -1.81 -4.11 -11.27
CA ILE A 214 -1.74 -4.96 -10.08
C ILE A 214 -1.17 -4.16 -8.92
N HIS A 215 -1.72 -4.39 -7.74
CA HIS A 215 -1.29 -3.73 -6.51
C HIS A 215 0.03 -4.30 -5.99
N ASN A 216 0.20 -5.62 -6.10
CA ASN A 216 1.28 -6.44 -5.54
C ASN A 216 1.36 -6.51 -4.00
N ASP A 217 0.41 -5.88 -3.30
CA ASP A 217 0.29 -5.99 -1.84
C ASP A 217 -1.16 -5.86 -1.37
N TYR A 218 -2.08 -6.47 -2.12
CA TYR A 218 -3.51 -6.30 -1.88
C TYR A 218 -4.00 -7.19 -0.73
N LYS A 219 -4.22 -6.60 0.44
CA LYS A 219 -4.71 -7.28 1.65
C LYS A 219 -5.38 -6.28 2.60
N PHE A 220 -5.98 -6.79 3.68
CA PHE A 220 -6.84 -5.96 4.54
C PHE A 220 -6.14 -4.81 5.28
N ASP A 221 -4.84 -4.88 5.55
CA ASP A 221 -4.13 -3.77 6.19
C ASP A 221 -3.90 -2.57 5.24
N ASN A 222 -4.10 -2.79 3.95
CA ASN A 222 -4.14 -1.78 2.90
C ASN A 222 -5.58 -1.43 2.48
N ALA A 223 -6.61 -2.01 3.10
CA ALA A 223 -8.01 -1.70 2.81
C ALA A 223 -8.62 -0.85 3.93
N VAL A 224 -9.28 0.25 3.54
CA VAL A 224 -10.03 1.12 4.46
C VAL A 224 -11.50 0.74 4.39
N LEU A 225 -12.12 0.47 5.54
CA LEU A 225 -13.52 0.13 5.68
C LEU A 225 -14.34 1.33 6.16
N ASP A 226 -15.60 1.40 5.75
CA ASP A 226 -16.55 2.41 6.23
C ASP A 226 -16.85 2.21 7.74
N PRO A 227 -16.60 3.20 8.62
CA PRO A 227 -16.93 3.10 10.04
C PRO A 227 -18.43 2.86 10.34
N SER A 228 -19.31 3.31 9.45
CA SER A 228 -20.76 3.15 9.58
C SER A 228 -21.26 1.81 9.02
N ASN A 229 -20.52 1.21 8.08
CA ASN A 229 -20.77 -0.12 7.54
C ASN A 229 -19.44 -0.86 7.28
N PRO A 230 -18.87 -1.55 8.30
CA PRO A 230 -17.56 -2.17 8.20
C PRO A 230 -17.45 -3.36 7.24
N THR A 231 -18.50 -3.66 6.46
CA THR A 231 -18.40 -4.61 5.34
C THR A 231 -18.04 -3.93 4.02
N GLU A 232 -18.13 -2.60 3.94
CA GLU A 232 -17.85 -1.82 2.74
C GLU A 232 -16.42 -1.30 2.73
N ILE A 233 -15.75 -1.47 1.59
CA ILE A 233 -14.41 -0.93 1.34
C ILE A 233 -14.57 0.48 0.79
N THR A 234 -13.93 1.47 1.41
CA THR A 234 -13.94 2.87 0.98
C THR A 234 -12.61 3.31 0.39
N GLY A 235 -11.53 2.57 0.64
CA GLY A 235 -10.22 2.88 0.09
C GLY A 235 -9.25 1.71 0.00
N ILE A 236 -8.31 1.80 -0.92
CA ILE A 236 -7.15 0.91 -1.07
C ILE A 236 -5.89 1.77 -1.02
N LEU A 237 -4.99 1.47 -0.08
CA LEU A 237 -3.80 2.23 0.27
C LEU A 237 -2.53 1.50 -0.19
N ASP A 238 -1.41 2.21 -0.11
CA ASP A 238 -0.05 1.69 -0.35
C ASP A 238 0.24 1.19 -1.77
N TRP A 239 0.31 2.14 -2.71
CA TRP A 239 0.49 1.85 -4.14
C TRP A 239 1.96 1.76 -4.55
N GLU A 240 2.90 1.66 -3.60
CA GLU A 240 4.34 1.72 -3.87
C GLU A 240 4.83 0.55 -4.74
N MET A 241 4.20 -0.62 -4.62
CA MET A 241 4.55 -1.82 -5.38
C MET A 241 3.75 -1.98 -6.68
N ALA A 242 2.85 -1.05 -6.98
CA ALA A 242 1.94 -1.19 -8.09
C ALA A 242 2.67 -1.16 -9.44
N THR A 243 2.19 -1.97 -10.38
CA THR A 243 2.80 -2.11 -11.71
C THR A 243 1.80 -2.68 -12.72
N LEU A 244 2.27 -2.90 -13.96
CA LEU A 244 1.57 -3.73 -14.93
C LEU A 244 2.08 -5.16 -14.87
N GLY A 245 1.16 -6.10 -14.73
CA GLY A 245 1.47 -7.53 -14.73
C GLY A 245 0.21 -8.38 -14.84
N ASP A 246 0.39 -9.67 -14.62
CA ASP A 246 -0.70 -10.64 -14.67
C ASP A 246 -1.59 -10.51 -13.42
N PRO A 247 -2.90 -10.22 -13.55
CA PRO A 247 -3.84 -10.15 -12.42
C PRO A 247 -3.83 -11.38 -11.49
N LEU A 248 -3.49 -12.57 -12.01
CA LEU A 248 -3.39 -13.79 -11.21
C LEU A 248 -2.24 -13.76 -10.21
N MET A 249 -1.17 -13.01 -10.49
CA MET A 249 -0.08 -12.80 -9.53
C MET A 249 -0.56 -11.99 -8.32
N ASP A 250 -1.38 -10.97 -8.56
CA ASP A 250 -1.92 -10.11 -7.50
C ASP A 250 -2.91 -10.89 -6.63
N LEU A 251 -3.82 -11.65 -7.26
CA LEU A 251 -4.74 -12.55 -6.56
C LEU A 251 -3.98 -13.63 -5.78
N GLY A 252 -2.97 -14.26 -6.39
CA GLY A 252 -2.12 -15.25 -5.74
C GLY A 252 -1.39 -14.67 -4.51
N SER A 253 -0.89 -13.44 -4.61
CA SER A 253 -0.28 -12.74 -3.47
C SER A 253 -1.30 -12.47 -2.36
N SER A 254 -2.50 -11.98 -2.69
CA SER A 254 -3.58 -11.77 -1.72
C SER A 254 -3.96 -13.04 -0.97
N LEU A 255 -4.07 -14.16 -1.69
CA LEU A 255 -4.37 -15.46 -1.09
C LEU A 255 -3.21 -15.99 -0.24
N GLY A 256 -1.96 -15.75 -0.64
CA GLY A 256 -0.77 -16.18 0.10
C GLY A 256 -0.59 -15.55 1.47
N TYR A 257 -1.27 -14.42 1.74
CA TYR A 257 -1.31 -13.80 3.07
C TYR A 257 -2.37 -14.41 4.00
N TRP A 258 -3.27 -15.23 3.45
CA TRP A 258 -4.34 -15.88 4.20
C TRP A 258 -3.81 -17.15 4.86
N VAL A 259 -4.07 -17.28 6.16
CA VAL A 259 -3.73 -18.49 6.93
C VAL A 259 -5.03 -19.05 7.47
N GLU A 260 -5.36 -20.29 7.14
CA GLU A 260 -6.57 -20.94 7.62
C GLU A 260 -6.42 -21.39 9.09
N LYS A 261 -7.54 -21.59 9.77
CA LYS A 261 -7.56 -21.99 11.18
C LYS A 261 -6.90 -23.36 11.39
N ASP A 262 -7.05 -24.24 10.42
CA ASP A 262 -6.54 -25.60 10.38
C ASP A 262 -5.19 -25.72 9.66
N ASP A 263 -4.60 -24.60 9.22
CA ASP A 263 -3.23 -24.60 8.72
C ASP A 263 -2.23 -25.03 9.80
N PRO A 264 -1.09 -25.65 9.41
CA PRO A 264 -0.06 -26.10 10.34
C PRO A 264 0.38 -25.02 11.33
N ALA A 265 0.73 -25.41 12.56
CA ALA A 265 1.15 -24.50 13.61
C ALA A 265 2.35 -23.60 13.22
N SER A 266 3.17 -24.01 12.26
CA SER A 266 4.26 -23.20 11.71
C SER A 266 3.79 -22.05 10.82
N MET A 267 2.58 -22.11 10.26
CA MET A 267 1.98 -21.07 9.42
C MET A 267 1.20 -20.03 10.25
N GLN A 268 0.64 -20.44 11.40
CA GLN A 268 -0.12 -19.54 12.28
C GLN A 268 0.63 -18.22 12.65
N PRO A 269 1.96 -18.21 12.89
CA PRO A 269 2.68 -16.98 13.20
C PRO A 269 2.78 -15.98 12.04
N ILE A 270 2.80 -16.46 10.78
CA ILE A 270 3.01 -15.62 9.58
C ILE A 270 1.74 -14.94 9.07
N ARG A 271 0.59 -15.21 9.70
CA ARG A 271 -0.70 -14.59 9.40
C ARG A 271 -0.63 -13.06 9.44
N GLN A 272 -1.06 -12.40 8.36
CA GLN A 272 -1.16 -10.94 8.26
C GLN A 272 -2.60 -10.41 8.29
N MET A 273 -3.59 -11.26 8.04
CA MET A 273 -5.02 -10.89 7.96
C MET A 273 -5.84 -11.51 9.09
N PRO A 274 -7.03 -10.97 9.42
CA PRO A 274 -7.89 -11.52 10.46
C PRO A 274 -8.48 -12.87 10.01
N THR A 275 -7.96 -13.95 10.57
CA THR A 275 -8.50 -15.31 10.41
C THR A 275 -8.67 -15.88 11.82
N ASN A 276 -9.88 -16.39 12.11
CA ASN A 276 -10.30 -16.90 13.41
C ASN A 276 -10.25 -18.42 13.45
#